data_AF-A0A430AF16-F1
#
_entry.id   AF-A0A430AF16-F1
#
_cell.length_a   1.000
_cell.length_b   1.000
_cell.length_c   1.000
_cell.angle_alpha   90.00
_cell.angle_beta   90.00
_cell.angle_gamma   90.00
#
_symmetry.space_group_name_H-M   'P 1'
#
loop_
_entity.id
_entity.type
_entity.pdbx_description
1 polymer ?
#
loop_
_entity_poly.entity_id
_entity_poly.type
_entity_poly.pdbx_seq_one_letter_code
_entity_poly.pdbx_strand_id
1 'polypeptide(L)'
;MKKKKWIWLILGVMIILGFIGGKVYMDKREGQSKKELIEVERQSVKALKNTFENIKEVKVEKSVYDKVTGSYGIYVVMTDTQNNSLKFMYNFEKKSKQVYGFVIKDKSIQKRGKTKNKTHVKFSNGIEEII
;
A
#
# COMPACT_ATOMS: atom_id res chain seq x y z
N MET A 1 -59.44 12.53 13.96
CA MET A 1 -58.13 12.74 13.31
C MET A 1 -57.46 11.38 13.02
N LYS A 2 -57.61 10.82 11.82
CA LYS A 2 -56.92 9.57 11.44
C LYS A 2 -55.42 9.89 11.34
N LYS A 3 -54.64 9.54 12.36
CA LYS A 3 -53.19 9.83 12.40
C LYS A 3 -52.54 9.26 11.14
N LYS A 4 -51.76 10.08 10.43
CA LYS A 4 -51.10 9.75 9.16
C LYS A 4 -50.03 8.66 9.35
N LYS A 5 -50.44 7.42 9.62
CA LYS A 5 -49.56 6.25 9.83
C LYS A 5 -48.63 5.99 8.64
N TRP A 6 -49.00 6.47 7.45
CA TRP A 6 -48.17 6.37 6.24
C TRP A 6 -46.89 7.21 6.27
N ILE A 7 -46.86 8.31 7.03
CA ILE A 7 -45.64 9.12 7.19
C ILE A 7 -44.55 8.31 7.91
N TRP A 8 -44.93 7.50 8.91
CA TRP A 8 -44.01 6.63 9.62
C TRP A 8 -43.48 5.48 8.76
N LEU A 9 -44.29 4.96 7.84
CA LEU A 9 -43.86 3.97 6.85
C LEU A 9 -42.82 4.55 5.88
N ILE A 10 -43.05 5.76 5.36
CA ILE A 10 -42.12 6.44 4.45
C ILE A 10 -40.80 6.77 5.17
N LEU A 11 -40.88 7.28 6.42
CA LEU A 11 -39.69 7.55 7.23
C LEU A 11 -38.89 6.26 7.49
N GLY A 12 -39.57 5.16 7.82
CA GLY A 12 -38.93 3.86 8.04
C GLY A 12 -38.17 3.35 6.81
N VAL A 13 -38.76 3.47 5.62
CA VAL A 13 -38.11 3.06 4.36
C VAL A 13 -36.90 3.94 4.03
N MET A 14 -36.99 5.26 4.22
CA MET A 14 -35.84 6.16 4.00
C MET A 14 -34.66 5.84 4.92
N ILE A 15 -34.94 5.53 6.19
CA ILE A 15 -33.90 5.17 7.16
C ILE A 15 -33.19 3.88 6.70
N ILE A 16 -33.94 2.85 6.31
CA ILE A 16 -33.36 1.56 5.86
C ILE A 16 -32.51 1.75 4.59
N LEU A 17 -32.99 2.51 3.62
CA LEU A 17 -32.25 2.80 2.38
C LEU A 17 -30.97 3.63 2.65
N GLY A 18 -31.03 4.58 3.58
CA GLY A 18 -29.87 5.38 4.00
C GLY A 18 -28.80 4.53 4.71
N PHE A 19 -29.21 3.60 5.58
CA PHE A 19 -28.29 2.70 6.29
C PHE A 19 -27.60 1.71 5.34
N ILE A 20 -28.34 1.10 4.41
CA ILE A 20 -27.77 0.15 3.42
C ILE A 20 -26.87 0.89 2.43
N GLY A 21 -27.34 2.01 1.88
CA GLY A 21 -26.58 2.83 0.93
C GLY A 21 -25.29 3.40 1.54
N GLY A 22 -25.37 3.89 2.79
CA GLY A 22 -24.22 4.41 3.53
C GLY A 22 -23.15 3.34 3.78
N LYS A 23 -23.54 2.15 4.25
CA LYS A 23 -22.60 1.04 4.48
C LYS A 23 -21.91 0.58 3.20
N VAL A 24 -22.66 0.36 2.12
CA VAL A 24 -22.10 -0.06 0.83
C VAL A 24 -21.13 0.99 0.26
N TYR A 25 -21.42 2.28 0.45
CA TYR A 25 -20.51 3.35 0.04
C TYR A 25 -19.20 3.34 0.85
N MET A 26 -19.29 3.16 2.18
CA MET A 26 -18.10 3.05 3.04
C MET A 26 -17.24 1.84 2.67
N ASP A 27 -17.86 0.66 2.49
CA ASP A 27 -17.17 -0.58 2.12
C ASP A 27 -16.45 -0.44 0.76
N LYS A 28 -17.08 0.21 -0.23
CA LYS A 28 -16.45 0.50 -1.52
C LYS A 28 -15.23 1.42 -1.37
N ARG A 29 -15.33 2.44 -0.51
CA ARG A 29 -14.26 3.42 -0.29
C ARG A 29 -13.08 2.79 0.44
N GLU A 30 -13.33 1.93 1.43
CA GLU A 30 -12.30 1.14 2.10
C GLU A 30 -11.65 0.13 1.15
N GLY A 31 -12.43 -0.52 0.29
CA GLY A 31 -11.90 -1.40 -0.74
C GLY A 31 -11.00 -0.66 -1.74
N GLN A 32 -11.38 0.55 -2.13
CA GLN A 32 -10.58 1.42 -2.99
C GLN A 32 -9.28 1.86 -2.32
N SER A 33 -9.32 2.29 -1.06
CA SER A 33 -8.11 2.73 -0.34
C SER A 33 -7.11 1.58 -0.16
N LYS A 34 -7.59 0.37 0.13
CA LYS A 34 -6.74 -0.83 0.18
C LYS A 34 -6.10 -1.13 -1.17
N LYS A 35 -6.87 -1.10 -2.27
CA LYS A 35 -6.34 -1.30 -3.63
C LYS A 35 -5.31 -0.25 -4.01
N GLU A 36 -5.58 1.02 -3.67
CA GLU A 36 -4.65 2.11 -3.94
C GLU A 36 -3.34 1.93 -3.17
N LEU A 37 -3.40 1.50 -1.91
CA LEU A 37 -2.21 1.24 -1.11
C LEU A 37 -1.34 0.14 -1.73
N ILE A 38 -1.94 -0.96 -2.19
CA ILE A 38 -1.20 -2.04 -2.85
C ILE A 38 -0.59 -1.59 -4.17
N GLU A 39 -1.28 -0.75 -4.94
CA GLU A 39 -0.69 -0.18 -6.14
C GLU A 39 0.50 0.72 -5.83
N VAL A 40 0.44 1.48 -4.74
CA VAL A 40 1.57 2.28 -4.25
C VAL A 40 2.74 1.38 -3.85
N GLU A 41 2.51 0.31 -3.08
CA GLU A 41 3.56 -0.64 -2.71
C GLU A 41 4.18 -1.31 -3.94
N ARG A 42 3.36 -1.68 -4.93
CA ARG A 42 3.85 -2.26 -6.19
C ARG A 42 4.74 -1.29 -6.95
N GLN A 43 4.34 -0.02 -7.05
CA GLN A 43 5.14 1.01 -7.71
C GLN A 43 6.42 1.33 -6.93
N SER A 44 6.34 1.35 -5.60
CA SER A 44 7.49 1.62 -4.73
C SER A 44 8.53 0.52 -4.84
N VAL A 45 8.12 -0.76 -4.92
CA VAL A 45 9.04 -1.89 -5.14
C VAL A 45 9.67 -1.85 -6.53
N LYS A 46 8.93 -1.46 -7.57
CA LYS A 46 9.51 -1.24 -8.91
C LYS A 46 10.60 -0.15 -8.88
N ALA A 47 10.37 0.94 -8.16
CA ALA A 47 11.35 2.00 -7.97
C ALA A 47 12.55 1.52 -7.13
N LEU A 48 12.30 0.70 -6.11
CA LEU A 48 13.33 0.06 -5.28
C LEU A 48 14.26 -0.83 -6.13
N LYS A 49 13.70 -1.65 -7.04
CA LYS A 49 14.47 -2.46 -8.00
C LYS A 49 15.35 -1.63 -8.93
N ASN A 50 14.98 -0.38 -9.21
CA ASN A 50 15.81 0.54 -9.99
C ASN A 50 16.90 1.22 -9.15
N THR A 51 16.89 1.04 -7.82
CA THR A 51 17.81 1.70 -6.88
C THR A 51 18.83 0.74 -6.30
N PHE A 52 18.43 -0.52 -6.05
CA PHE A 52 19.33 -1.56 -5.56
C PHE A 52 19.42 -2.74 -6.53
N GLU A 53 20.62 -3.30 -6.63
CA GLU A 53 20.88 -4.50 -7.40
C GLU A 53 20.63 -5.76 -6.58
N ASN A 54 20.50 -6.89 -7.29
CA ASN A 54 20.46 -8.23 -6.70
C ASN A 54 19.33 -8.47 -5.69
N ILE A 55 18.18 -7.80 -5.85
CA ILE A 55 17.02 -8.04 -5.00
C ILE A 55 16.35 -9.36 -5.38
N LYS A 56 16.32 -10.32 -4.46
CA LYS A 56 15.61 -11.59 -4.58
C LYS A 56 14.18 -11.48 -4.07
N GLU A 57 13.99 -10.92 -2.88
CA GLU A 57 12.69 -10.82 -2.21
C GLU A 57 12.49 -9.45 -1.56
N VAL A 58 11.25 -8.96 -1.56
CA VAL A 58 10.82 -7.79 -0.78
C VAL A 58 9.55 -8.12 -0.02
N LYS A 59 9.59 -8.05 1.31
CA LYS A 59 8.42 -8.10 2.17
C LYS A 59 8.08 -6.70 2.67
N VAL A 60 6.92 -6.18 2.27
CA VAL A 60 6.38 -4.92 2.79
C VAL A 60 5.68 -5.20 4.11
N GLU A 61 6.17 -4.59 5.19
CA GLU A 61 5.55 -4.72 6.51
C GLU A 61 4.40 -3.75 6.70
N LYS A 62 4.60 -2.50 6.27
CA LYS A 62 3.58 -1.44 6.31
C LYS A 62 3.97 -0.27 5.41
N SER A 63 2.96 0.51 5.08
CA SER A 63 3.08 1.72 4.27
C SER A 63 2.32 2.86 4.95
N VAL A 64 2.94 4.03 5.08
CA VAL A 64 2.35 5.19 5.76
C VAL A 64 2.40 6.40 4.82
N TYR A 65 1.26 7.04 4.59
CA TYR A 65 1.20 8.26 3.80
C TYR A 65 1.45 9.48 4.69
N ASP A 66 2.45 10.29 4.32
CA ASP A 66 2.71 11.59 4.92
C ASP A 66 1.98 12.67 4.11
N LYS A 67 1.01 13.33 4.75
CA LYS A 67 0.20 14.38 4.13
C LYS A 67 0.98 15.68 3.89
N VAL A 68 2.04 15.93 4.66
CA VAL A 68 2.84 17.16 4.58
C VAL A 68 3.76 17.09 3.36
N THR A 69 4.44 15.97 3.17
CA THR A 69 5.36 15.78 2.04
C THR A 69 4.69 15.20 0.80
N GLY A 70 3.52 14.57 0.95
CA GLY A 70 2.84 13.84 -0.11
C GLY A 70 3.52 12.52 -0.49
N SER A 71 4.43 12.02 0.34
CA SER A 71 5.19 10.79 0.11
C SER A 71 4.69 9.62 0.97
N TYR A 72 5.04 8.40 0.56
CA TYR A 72 4.79 7.21 1.34
C TYR A 72 6.07 6.72 2.00
N GLY A 73 6.07 6.58 3.32
CA GLY A 73 7.09 5.84 4.05
C GLY A 73 6.79 4.33 3.98
N ILE A 74 7.68 3.56 3.35
CA ILE A 74 7.54 2.12 3.15
C ILE A 74 8.55 1.40 4.02
N TYR A 75 8.06 0.49 4.87
CA TYR A 75 8.88 -0.35 5.73
C TYR A 75 9.00 -1.73 5.10
N VAL A 76 10.23 -2.18 4.86
CA VAL A 76 10.48 -3.45 4.18
C VAL A 76 11.53 -4.29 4.88
N VAL A 77 11.43 -5.60 4.66
CA VAL A 77 12.55 -6.53 4.72
C VAL A 77 12.92 -6.88 3.28
N MET A 78 14.15 -6.60 2.89
CA MET A 78 14.67 -6.94 1.57
C MET A 78 15.69 -8.06 1.70
N THR A 79 15.60 -9.06 0.83
CA THR A 79 16.54 -10.17 0.75
C THR A 79 17.29 -10.12 -0.57
N ASP A 80 18.62 -10.20 -0.53
CA ASP A 80 19.46 -10.25 -1.73
C ASP A 80 19.54 -11.68 -2.32
N THR A 81 20.20 -11.82 -3.47
CA THR A 81 20.44 -13.13 -4.12
C THR A 81 21.40 -14.03 -3.34
N GLN A 82 22.13 -13.51 -2.35
CA GLN A 82 22.99 -14.26 -1.44
C GLN A 82 22.26 -14.69 -0.16
N ASN A 83 20.95 -14.39 -0.05
CA ASN A 83 20.08 -14.63 1.11
C ASN A 83 20.38 -13.75 2.34
N ASN A 84 21.12 -12.65 2.18
CA ASN A 84 21.24 -11.65 3.24
C ASN A 84 19.97 -10.81 3.29
N SER A 85 19.45 -10.59 4.50
CA SER A 85 18.22 -9.83 4.71
C SER A 85 18.50 -8.55 5.49
N LEU A 86 17.94 -7.43 5.04
CA LEU A 86 18.00 -6.16 5.74
C LEU A 86 16.61 -5.55 5.90
N LYS A 87 16.32 -5.07 7.11
CA LYS A 87 15.13 -4.29 7.42
C LYS A 87 15.45 -2.81 7.38
N PHE A 88 14.70 -2.04 6.59
CA PHE A 88 14.85 -0.61 6.50
C PHE A 88 13.56 0.07 6.04
N MET A 89 13.56 1.39 6.10
CA MET A 89 12.50 2.24 5.58
C MET A 89 13.05 3.10 4.44
N TYR A 90 12.22 3.37 3.44
CA TYR A 90 12.47 4.36 2.41
C TYR A 90 11.21 5.18 2.15
N ASN A 91 11.38 6.42 1.69
CA ASN A 91 10.28 7.23 1.21
C ASN A 91 10.07 6.98 -0.28
N PHE A 92 8.82 6.97 -0.72
CA PHE A 92 8.40 6.82 -2.10
C PHE A 92 7.47 7.96 -2.51
N GLU A 93 7.82 8.67 -3.57
CA GLU A 93 6.95 9.68 -4.15
C GLU A 93 6.23 9.12 -5.39
N LYS A 94 4.91 9.00 -5.32
CA LYS A 94 4.06 8.38 -6.36
C LYS A 94 4.17 9.11 -7.72
N LYS A 95 4.29 10.44 -7.71
CA LYS A 95 4.34 11.27 -8.93
C LYS A 95 5.65 11.08 -9.70
N SER A 96 6.78 11.20 -9.01
CA SER A 96 8.12 11.07 -9.60
C SER A 96 8.55 9.61 -9.76
N LYS A 97 7.88 8.67 -9.07
CA LYS A 97 8.21 7.23 -9.00
C LYS A 97 9.64 6.99 -8.47
N GLN A 98 10.07 7.82 -7.53
CA GLN A 98 11.41 7.75 -6.94
C GLN A 98 11.37 7.29 -5.49
N VAL A 99 12.46 6.62 -5.08
CA VAL A 99 12.72 6.29 -3.68
C VAL A 99 13.85 7.17 -3.14
N TYR A 100 13.72 7.61 -1.89
CA TYR A 100 14.70 8.48 -1.24
C TYR A 100 14.65 8.33 0.29
N GLY A 101 15.54 9.02 1.00
CA GLY A 101 15.52 9.09 2.47
C GLY A 101 15.72 7.74 3.18
N PHE A 102 16.46 6.82 2.57
CA PHE A 102 16.82 5.54 3.17
C PHE A 102 18.21 5.62 3.82
N VAL A 103 18.35 4.96 4.98
CA VAL A 103 19.63 4.78 5.65
C VAL A 103 19.94 3.29 5.70
N ILE A 104 20.94 2.87 4.94
CA ILE A 104 21.43 1.49 4.93
C ILE A 104 22.67 1.45 5.81
N LYS A 105 22.57 0.76 6.94
CA LYS A 105 23.68 0.60 7.89
C LYS A 105 24.79 -0.28 7.32
N ASP A 106 24.43 -1.31 6.56
CA ASP A 106 25.39 -2.23 5.94
C ASP A 106 25.32 -2.17 4.40
N LYS A 107 26.26 -1.44 3.81
CA LYS A 107 26.36 -1.25 2.35
C LYS A 107 26.83 -2.51 1.61
N SER A 108 27.38 -3.50 2.32
CA SER A 108 27.84 -4.75 1.70
C SER A 108 26.68 -5.63 1.23
N ILE A 109 25.57 -5.57 1.96
CA ILE A 109 24.32 -6.31 1.67
C ILE A 109 23.51 -5.61 0.58
N GLN A 110 23.45 -4.27 0.60
CA GLN A 110 22.54 -3.51 -0.26
C GLN A 110 23.28 -2.46 -1.08
N LYS A 111 23.83 -2.93 -2.21
CA LYS A 111 24.55 -2.13 -3.19
C LYS A 111 23.58 -1.37 -4.09
N ARG A 112 23.93 -0.12 -4.41
CA ARG A 112 23.18 0.66 -5.40
C ARG A 112 23.37 0.05 -6.78
N GLY A 113 22.28 -0.04 -7.54
CA GLY A 113 22.28 -0.63 -8.87
C GLY A 113 20.86 -0.96 -9.31
N LYS A 114 20.73 -1.67 -10.44
CA LYS A 114 19.41 -2.09 -10.96
C LYS A 114 19.27 -3.60 -10.90
N THR A 115 18.25 -4.07 -10.22
CA THR A 115 17.85 -5.47 -10.24
C THR A 115 17.16 -5.79 -11.57
N LYS A 116 17.79 -6.66 -12.36
CA LYS A 116 17.25 -7.15 -13.64
C LYS A 116 16.37 -8.39 -13.49
N ASN A 117 16.65 -9.20 -12.47
CA ASN A 117 15.92 -10.44 -12.23
C ASN A 117 14.51 -10.17 -11.72
N LYS A 118 13.67 -11.21 -11.82
CA LYS A 118 12.38 -11.27 -11.15
C LYS A 118 12.59 -11.26 -9.64
N THR A 119 11.77 -10.51 -8.94
CA THR A 119 11.80 -10.35 -7.48
C THR A 119 10.47 -10.84 -6.93
N HIS A 120 10.51 -11.69 -5.92
CA HIS A 120 9.31 -12.09 -5.18
C HIS A 120 8.93 -11.00 -4.19
N VAL A 121 7.66 -10.63 -4.16
CA VAL A 121 7.17 -9.49 -3.38
C VAL A 121 5.99 -9.94 -2.56
N LYS A 122 6.06 -9.74 -1.25
CA LYS A 122 4.95 -9.92 -0.31
C LYS A 122 4.47 -8.57 0.19
N PHE A 123 3.26 -8.19 -0.20
CA PHE A 123 2.66 -6.91 0.17
C PHE A 123 2.10 -6.92 1.60
N SER A 124 1.80 -5.74 2.13
CA SER A 124 1.33 -5.59 3.51
C SER A 124 -0.02 -6.27 3.78
N ASN A 125 -0.84 -6.49 2.74
CA ASN A 125 -2.09 -7.24 2.84
C ASN A 125 -1.92 -8.76 2.66
N GLY A 126 -0.69 -9.25 2.51
CA GLY A 126 -0.37 -10.66 2.34
C GLY A 126 -0.44 -11.19 0.90
N ILE A 127 -0.83 -10.36 -0.08
CA ILE A 127 -0.73 -10.75 -1.50
C ILE A 127 0.74 -10.92 -1.87
N GLU A 128 1.02 -11.93 -2.68
CA GLU A 128 2.36 -12.20 -3.20
C GLU A 128 2.39 -12.10 -4.73
N GLU A 129 3.42 -11.47 -5.28
CA GLU A 129 3.60 -11.28 -6.71
C GLU A 129 5.08 -11.43 -7.12
N ILE A 130 5.30 -11.70 -8.41
CA ILE A 130 6.63 -11.65 -9.02
C ILE A 130 6.71 -10.38 -9.88
N ILE A 131 7.62 -9.46 -9.53
CA ILE A 131 7.85 -8.17 -10.20
C ILE A 131 9.22 -8.14 -10.86
#